data_AF-A0A8S2T2Q9-F1
#
_entry.id   AF-A0A8S2T2Q9-F1
#
_cell.length_a   1.000
_cell.length_b   1.000
_cell.length_c   1.000
_cell.angle_alpha   90.00
_cell.angle_beta   90.00
_cell.angle_gamma   90.00
#
_symmetry.space_group_name_H-M   'P 1'
#
loop_
_entity.id
_entity.type
_entity.pdbx_description
1 polymer ?
#
loop_
_entity_poly.entity_id
_entity_poly.type
_entity_poly.pdbx_seq_one_letter_code
_entity_poly.pdbx_strand_id
1 'polypeptide(L)' 'MSGVTTCLRFPGQLNADLRKLAVNMVPFPRLHFFMPGFAPLTARGSQNYRALTVPELTQQMFDSKNMMAACDPRHGRY' A
#
# COMPACT_ATOMS: atom_id res chain seq x y z
N MET A 1 -3.82 7.37 -5.06
CA MET A 1 -4.62 6.74 -6.13
C MET A 1 -3.79 6.14 -7.27
N SER A 2 -2.77 6.84 -7.81
CA SER A 2 -1.93 6.29 -8.89
C SER A 2 -1.33 4.92 -8.55
N GLY A 3 -0.73 4.76 -7.35
CA GLY A 3 -0.10 3.51 -6.93
C GLY A 3 -1.02 2.27 -6.91
N VAL A 4 -2.27 2.43 -6.43
CA VAL A 4 -3.24 1.32 -6.34
C VAL A 4 -3.67 0.81 -7.72
N THR A 5 -3.66 1.68 -8.73
CA THR A 5 -4.10 1.34 -10.10
C THR A 5 -2.94 1.01 -11.04
N THR A 6 -1.69 1.03 -10.56
CA THR A 6 -0.51 0.78 -11.41
C THR A 6 -0.59 -0.59 -12.09
N CYS A 7 -1.00 -1.63 -11.37
CA CYS A 7 -1.14 -2.99 -11.91
C CYS A 7 -2.20 -3.11 -13.01
N LEU A 8 -3.16 -2.18 -13.09
CA LEU A 8 -4.18 -2.16 -14.14
C LEU A 8 -3.73 -1.37 -15.38
N ARG A 9 -2.77 -0.44 -15.21
CA ARG A 9 -2.34 0.49 -16.26
C ARG A 9 -1.07 0.04 -16.98
N PHE A 10 -0.24 -0.77 -16.31
CA PHE A 10 1.04 -1.22 -16.84
C PHE A 10 1.16 -2.75 -16.78
N PRO A 11 1.88 -3.36 -17.73
CA PRO A 11 2.09 -4.81 -17.71
C PRO A 11 2.84 -5.23 -16.45
N GLY A 12 2.31 -6.24 -15.76
CA GLY A 12 2.89 -6.79 -14.54
C GLY A 12 2.40 -8.22 -14.29
N GLN A 13 3.14 -8.99 -13.50
CA GLN A 13 2.83 -10.40 -13.22
C GLN A 13 1.78 -10.57 -12.11
N LEU A 14 1.67 -9.62 -11.18
CA LEU A 14 0.80 -9.70 -9.99
C LEU A 14 -0.33 -8.68 -10.06
N ASN A 15 -1.56 -9.10 -9.75
CA ASN A 15 -2.77 -8.25 -9.69
C ASN A 15 -3.05 -7.42 -10.96
N ALA A 16 -2.74 -7.98 -12.13
CA ALA A 16 -2.86 -7.31 -13.43
C ALA A 16 -4.30 -6.96 -13.84
N ASP A 17 -5.29 -7.55 -13.17
CA ASP A 17 -6.71 -7.33 -13.40
C ASP A 17 -7.48 -7.24 -12.08
N LEU A 18 -8.62 -6.53 -12.11
CA LEU A 18 -9.47 -6.32 -10.93
C LEU A 18 -9.96 -7.63 -10.32
N ARG A 19 -10.16 -8.68 -11.14
CA ARG A 19 -10.62 -9.98 -10.67
C ARG A 19 -9.53 -10.68 -9.85
N LYS A 20 -8.28 -10.70 -10.34
CA LYS A 20 -7.14 -11.21 -9.55
C LYS A 20 -6.91 -10.43 -8.26
N LEU A 21 -7.02 -9.09 -8.31
CA LEU A 21 -6.92 -8.27 -7.11
C LEU A 21 -7.98 -8.66 -6.07
N ALA A 22 -9.24 -8.81 -6.50
CA ALA A 22 -10.33 -9.22 -5.63
C ALA A 22 -10.11 -10.63 -5.04
N VAL A 23 -9.67 -11.59 -5.85
CA VAL A 23 -9.38 -12.96 -5.39
C VAL A 23 -8.30 -12.99 -4.32
N ASN A 24 -7.23 -12.20 -4.48
CA ASN A 24 -6.12 -12.20 -3.53
C ASN A 24 -6.41 -11.43 -2.23
N MET A 25 -7.24 -10.39 -2.30
CA MET A 25 -7.42 -9.45 -1.18
C MET A 25 -8.77 -9.58 -0.45
N VAL A 26 -9.76 -10.28 -1.02
CA VAL A 26 -11.11 -10.40 -0.45
C VAL A 26 -11.39 -11.87 -0.09
N PRO A 27 -11.10 -12.30 1.15
CA PRO A 27 -11.34 -13.67 1.58
C PRO A 27 -12.84 -13.98 1.76
N PHE A 28 -13.63 -12.97 2.13
CA PHE A 28 -15.09 -13.08 2.30
C PHE A 28 -15.79 -11.92 1.61
N PRO A 29 -16.95 -12.13 0.93
CA PRO A 29 -17.63 -11.08 0.16
C PRO A 29 -17.98 -9.82 0.95
N ARG A 30 -18.20 -9.94 2.27
CA ARG A 30 -18.52 -8.80 3.16
C ARG A 30 -17.29 -8.06 3.69
N LEU A 31 -16.09 -8.66 3.60
CA LEU A 31 -14.83 -8.09 4.07
C LEU A 31 -13.99 -7.58 2.89
N HIS A 32 -14.51 -6.56 2.20
CA HIS A 32 -13.89 -5.98 0.99
C HIS A 32 -13.42 -4.52 1.18
N PHE A 33 -13.29 -4.07 2.43
CA PHE A 33 -12.78 -2.74 2.74
C PHE A 33 -11.26 -2.78 2.91
N PHE A 34 -10.55 -2.00 2.09
CA PHE A 34 -9.10 -1.94 2.11
C PHE A 34 -8.60 -0.72 2.89
N MET A 35 -7.45 -0.87 3.55
CA MET A 35 -6.69 0.23 4.14
C MET A 35 -5.52 0.60 3.21
N PRO A 36 -5.62 1.68 2.41
CA PRO A 36 -4.52 2.11 1.58
C PRO A 36 -3.43 2.77 2.44
N GLY A 37 -2.17 2.48 2.12
CA GLY A 37 -1.00 3.14 2.70
C GLY A 37 -0.02 3.55 1.60
N PHE A 38 0.90 4.45 1.94
CA PHE A 38 1.94 4.89 0.99
C PHE A 38 3.25 5.13 1.71
N ALA A 39 4.34 4.57 1.18
CA ALA A 39 5.71 4.84 1.60
C ALA A 39 6.58 5.09 0.36
N PRO A 40 7.47 6.09 0.38
CA PRO A 40 7.77 6.99 1.50
C PRO A 40 6.90 8.26 1.51
N LEU A 41 6.45 8.70 2.69
CA LEU A 41 5.88 10.04 2.88
C LEU A 41 7.00 11.04 3.18
N THR A 42 7.40 11.81 2.17
CA THR A 42 8.45 12.84 2.27
C THR A 42 7.93 14.19 1.81
N ALA A 43 8.39 15.24 2.49
CA ALA A 43 8.18 16.61 2.03
C ALA A 43 9.04 16.85 0.77
N ARG A 44 8.58 17.72 -0.14
CA ARG A 44 9.28 18.01 -1.40
C ARG A 44 10.74 18.46 -1.20
N GLY A 45 11.01 19.22 -0.14
CA GLY A 45 12.36 19.71 0.17
C GLY A 45 13.28 18.67 0.83
N SER A 46 12.74 17.59 1.39
CA SER A 46 13.54 16.58 2.10
C SER A 46 13.89 15.36 1.24
N GLN A 47 13.46 15.32 -0.04
CA GLN A 47 13.66 14.15 -0.90
C GLN A 47 15.13 13.86 -1.19
N ASN A 48 15.93 14.90 -1.48
CA ASN A 48 17.33 14.74 -1.85
C ASN A 48 18.24 14.29 -0.68
N TYR A 49 17.76 14.41 0.56
CA TYR A 49 18.53 14.10 1.76
C TYR A 49 18.20 12.73 2.36
N ARG A 50 17.25 11.99 1.78
CA ARG A 50 16.89 10.63 2.22
C ARG A 50 17.37 9.61 1.20
N ALA A 51 18.34 8.78 1.59
CA ALA A 51 18.57 7.51 0.91
C ALA A 51 17.37 6.60 1.20
N LEU A 52 16.76 6.05 0.15
CA LEU A 52 15.62 5.14 0.27
C LEU A 52 16.07 3.75 -0.09
N THR A 53 16.05 2.84 0.88
CA THR A 53 16.33 1.42 0.65
C THR A 53 15.04 0.60 0.67
N VAL A 54 15.03 -0.54 -0.02
CA VAL A 54 13.88 -1.45 -0.05
C VAL A 54 13.44 -1.92 1.36
N PRO A 55 14.36 -2.30 2.27
CA PRO A 55 13.99 -2.69 3.63
C PRO A 55 13.32 -1.56 4.42
N GLU A 56 13.82 -0.33 4.30
CA GLU A 56 13.24 0.83 4.99
C GLU A 56 11.83 1.16 4.48
N LEU A 57 11.62 1.12 3.16
CA LEU A 57 10.30 1.32 2.58
C LEU A 57 9.31 0.25 3.04
N THR A 58 9.77 -1.00 3.13
CA THR A 58 8.96 -2.12 3.59
C THR A 58 8.55 -1.95 5.05
N GLN A 59 9.49 -1.56 5.92
CA GLN A 59 9.19 -1.27 7.32
C GLN A 59 8.21 -0.10 7.47
N GLN A 60 8.39 0.96 6.66
CA GLN A 60 7.50 2.12 6.66
C GLN A 60 6.07 1.76 6.28
N MET A 61 5.84 0.74 5.45
CA MET A 61 4.47 0.34 5.12
C MET A 61 3.63 -0.13 6.32
N PHE A 62 4.28 -0.65 7.37
CA PHE A 62 3.59 -1.11 8.59
C PHE A 62 3.50 -0.03 9.68
N ASP A 63 3.99 1.18 9.40
CA ASP A 63 3.83 2.32 10.30
C ASP A 63 2.42 2.91 10.16
N SER A 64 1.72 3.10 11.28
CA SER A 64 0.36 3.66 11.31
C SER A 64 0.31 5.07 10.72
N LYS A 65 1.42 5.81 10.78
CA LYS A 65 1.55 7.16 10.21
C LYS A 65 1.49 7.19 8.68
N ASN A 66 1.79 6.08 8.02
CA ASN A 66 1.80 5.97 6.57
C ASN A 66 0.49 5.41 5.99
N MET A 67 -0.48 5.10 6.86
CA MET A 67 -1.82 4.68 6.48
C MET A 67 -2.67 5.90 6.12
N MET A 68 -3.50 5.76 5.08
CA MET A 68 -4.46 6.80 4.68
C MET A 68 -5.83 6.66 5.37
N ALA A 69 -5.98 5.63 6.22
CA ALA A 69 -7.10 5.48 7.13
C ALA A 69 -6.60 5.75 8.55
N ALA A 70 -7.38 6.49 9.35
CA ALA A 70 -7.05 6.82 10.74
C ALA A 70 -7.28 5.62 11.68
N CYS A 71 -6.59 4.51 11.39
CA CYS A 71 -6.65 3.26 12.12
C CYS A 71 -5.22 2.73 12.33
N ASP A 72 -4.92 2.19 13.51
CA ASP A 72 -3.64 1.55 13.77
C ASP A 72 -3.69 0.07 13.34
N PRO A 73 -2.85 -0.37 12.38
CA PRO A 73 -2.80 -1.77 11.95
C PRO A 73 -2.40 -2.74 13.06
N ARG A 74 -1.78 -2.27 14.15
CA ARG A 74 -1.36 -3.10 15.29
C ARG A 74 -2.52 -3.52 16.19
N HIS A 75 -3.64 -2.81 16.15
CA HIS A 75 -4.84 -3.19 16.90
C HIS A 75 -5.66 -4.29 16.21
N GLY A 76 -5.20 -4.80 15.06
CA GLY A 76 -5.87 -5.85 14.31
C GLY A 76 -4.90 -6.94 13.82
N ARG A 77 -5.34 -7.69 12.81
CA ARG A 77 -4.54 -8.69 12.10
C ARG A 77 -4.78 -8.52 10.61
N TYR A 78 -3.73 -8.75 9.82
CA TYR A 78 -3.81 -8.87 8.36
C TYR A 78 -4.10 -10.31 7.95
#